data_AF-A0AAV4N0G5-F1
#
_entry.id   AF-A0AAV4N0G5-F1
#
_cell.length_a   1.000
_cell.length_b   1.000
_cell.length_c   1.000
_cell.angle_alpha   90.00
_cell.angle_beta   90.00
_cell.angle_gamma   90.00
#
_symmetry.space_group_name_H-M   'P 1'
#
loop_
_entity.id
_entity.type
_entity.pdbx_description
1 polymer ?
#
loop_
_entity_poly.entity_id
_entity_poly.type
_entity_poly.pdbx_seq_one_letter_code
_entity_poly.pdbx_strand_id
1 'polypeptide(L)'
;MRTFLKFSLHEHHKYGYTCECDALHTGEYCEVPLDHPCPSNWWGYPICGPCHCDTGRGYDANCNKTNGECRCEDKHFQPPHSDICFDCDCYATGSFGNRCDLITGQCKCRAGVIGRRCDSCSNPFAEVTLRDAKVREHPPVSKICSAYL
;
A
#
# COMPACT_ATOMS: atom_id res chain seq x y z
N MET A 1 -36.86 -8.31 -20.63
CA MET A 1 -35.75 -7.33 -20.55
C MET A 1 -36.43 -5.96 -20.61
N ARG A 2 -36.46 -5.06 -19.62
CA ARG A 2 -35.89 -4.93 -18.27
C ARG A 2 -37.01 -4.32 -17.41
N THR A 3 -37.19 -4.84 -16.20
CA THR A 3 -38.24 -4.48 -15.26
C THR A 3 -37.74 -3.32 -14.37
N PHE A 4 -38.65 -2.49 -13.86
CA PHE A 4 -38.47 -1.48 -12.78
C PHE A 4 -38.12 -0.02 -13.17
N LEU A 5 -38.93 0.61 -14.03
CA LEU A 5 -39.15 2.07 -13.96
C LEU A 5 -40.35 2.32 -13.04
N LYS A 6 -40.12 2.76 -11.80
CA LYS A 6 -41.20 3.23 -10.92
C LYS A 6 -41.31 4.74 -11.09
N PHE A 7 -42.43 5.20 -11.65
CA PHE A 7 -42.70 6.61 -11.87
C PHE A 7 -43.41 7.18 -10.63
N SER A 8 -42.73 7.98 -9.81
CA SER A 8 -43.35 8.73 -8.72
C SER A 8 -43.68 10.15 -9.20
N LEU A 9 -44.96 10.49 -9.35
CA LEU A 9 -45.39 11.88 -9.59
C LEU A 9 -45.14 12.70 -8.32
N HIS A 10 -44.20 13.67 -8.38
CA HIS A 10 -44.04 14.67 -7.33
C HIS A 10 -44.87 15.92 -7.68
N GLU A 11 -45.83 16.27 -6.81
CA GLU A 11 -46.86 17.31 -6.97
C GLU A 11 -46.36 18.77 -7.03
N HIS A 12 -45.11 19.03 -7.45
CA HIS A 12 -44.57 20.39 -7.56
C HIS A 12 -43.87 20.75 -8.88
N HIS A 13 -43.81 19.86 -9.88
CA HIS A 13 -43.31 20.21 -11.22
C HIS A 13 -44.26 19.74 -12.32
N LYS A 14 -44.89 20.70 -13.00
CA LYS A 14 -46.06 20.51 -13.89
C LYS A 14 -45.80 19.71 -15.17
N TYR A 15 -44.54 19.40 -15.53
CA TYR A 15 -44.17 18.55 -16.70
C TYR A 15 -42.75 17.96 -16.58
N GLY A 16 -42.49 17.07 -15.61
CA GLY A 16 -41.20 16.37 -15.51
C GLY A 16 -41.35 14.96 -14.95
N TYR A 17 -40.74 13.98 -15.61
CA TYR A 17 -40.49 12.65 -15.05
C TYR A 17 -39.06 12.63 -14.53
N THR A 18 -38.86 12.16 -13.30
CA THR A 18 -37.52 11.95 -12.74
C THR A 18 -37.30 10.45 -12.63
N CYS A 19 -36.17 9.95 -13.14
CA CYS A 19 -35.82 8.55 -13.01
C CYS A 19 -35.30 8.26 -11.59
N GLU A 20 -35.86 7.25 -10.93
CA GLU A 20 -35.29 6.67 -9.72
C GLU A 20 -34.23 5.63 -10.14
N CYS A 21 -32.95 5.94 -9.96
CA CYS A 21 -31.86 5.08 -10.40
C CYS A 21 -31.57 3.92 -9.42
N ASP A 22 -31.19 2.77 -9.97
CA ASP A 22 -30.58 1.67 -9.20
C ASP A 22 -29.24 2.11 -8.59
N ALA A 23 -28.77 1.41 -7.55
CA ALA A 23 -27.56 1.76 -6.78
C ALA A 23 -26.23 1.88 -7.58
N LEU A 24 -26.25 1.61 -8.88
CA LEU A 24 -25.08 1.55 -9.77
C LEU A 24 -25.13 2.58 -10.90
N HIS A 25 -26.18 3.41 -10.97
CA HIS A 25 -26.34 4.42 -12.01
C HIS A 25 -26.76 5.77 -11.41
N THR A 26 -26.35 6.85 -12.06
CA THR A 26 -26.64 8.25 -11.74
C THR A 26 -26.94 9.02 -13.03
N GLY A 27 -27.35 10.28 -12.91
CA GLY A 27 -27.83 11.09 -14.03
C GLY A 27 -29.36 11.21 -14.07
N GLU A 28 -29.86 12.17 -14.84
CA GLU A 28 -31.30 12.47 -14.95
C GLU A 28 -32.09 11.29 -15.54
N TYR A 29 -31.41 10.44 -16.31
CA TYR A 29 -31.95 9.25 -16.97
C TYR A 29 -31.25 7.95 -16.52
N CYS A 30 -30.46 7.97 -15.45
CA CYS A 30 -29.65 6.83 -14.97
C CYS A 30 -28.67 6.30 -16.03
N GLU A 31 -28.15 7.19 -16.86
CA GLU A 31 -27.28 6.92 -18.00
C GLU A 31 -25.80 6.86 -17.64
N VAL A 32 -25.44 7.43 -16.49
CA VAL A 32 -24.06 7.46 -15.99
C VAL A 32 -23.89 6.28 -15.03
N PRO A 33 -23.14 5.22 -15.36
CA PRO A 33 -22.77 4.25 -14.36
C PRO A 33 -21.99 4.99 -13.25
N LEU A 34 -22.35 4.74 -11.99
CA LEU A 34 -21.59 5.18 -10.84
C LEU A 34 -20.26 4.41 -10.88
N ASP A 35 -19.33 4.85 -11.73
CA ASP A 35 -17.92 4.43 -11.76
C ASP A 35 -17.21 4.99 -10.53
N HIS A 36 -17.81 4.74 -9.36
CA HIS A 36 -17.22 5.04 -8.08
C HIS A 36 -16.39 3.83 -7.70
N PRO A 37 -15.05 3.94 -7.72
CA PRO A 37 -14.19 2.86 -7.26
C PRO A 37 -14.57 2.50 -5.82
N CYS A 38 -14.60 1.19 -5.53
CA CYS A 38 -14.98 0.69 -4.20
C CYS A 38 -14.17 1.41 -3.10
N PRO A 39 -14.81 1.75 -1.96
CA PRO A 39 -14.15 2.43 -0.84
C PRO A 39 -12.94 1.65 -0.32
N SER A 40 -12.05 2.30 0.43
CA SER A 40 -10.88 1.64 1.03
C SER A 40 -11.28 0.36 1.79
N ASN A 41 -10.46 -0.69 1.69
CA ASN A 41 -10.75 -2.03 2.23
C ASN A 41 -11.94 -2.77 1.58
N TRP A 42 -12.43 -2.32 0.42
CA TRP A 42 -13.44 -3.02 -0.40
C TRP A 42 -12.93 -3.23 -1.83
N TRP A 43 -13.40 -4.30 -2.49
CA TRP A 43 -13.02 -4.68 -3.86
C TRP A 43 -14.21 -5.26 -4.64
N GLY A 44 -14.09 -5.31 -5.96
CA GLY A 44 -15.10 -5.86 -6.87
C GLY A 44 -15.67 -4.82 -7.83
N TYR A 45 -16.41 -5.30 -8.84
CA TYR A 45 -17.17 -4.49 -9.77
C TYR A 45 -18.26 -5.36 -10.41
N PRO A 46 -19.53 -4.92 -10.53
CA PRO A 46 -20.10 -3.64 -10.13
C PRO A 46 -20.56 -3.60 -8.65
N ILE A 47 -20.58 -4.75 -7.97
CA ILE A 47 -20.91 -4.84 -6.54
C ILE A 47 -19.59 -4.95 -5.77
N CYS A 48 -19.41 -4.07 -4.79
CA CYS A 48 -18.26 -4.10 -3.90
C CYS A 48 -18.49 -5.06 -2.72
N GLY A 49 -17.46 -5.85 -2.38
CA GLY A 49 -17.40 -6.65 -1.16
C GLY A 49 -16.20 -6.25 -0.29
N PRO A 50 -16.20 -6.60 1.01
CA PRO A 50 -15.08 -6.31 1.91
C PRO A 50 -13.83 -7.13 1.54
N CYS A 51 -12.66 -6.53 1.75
CA CYS A 51 -11.38 -7.24 1.74
C CYS A 51 -11.27 -8.10 3.01
N HIS A 52 -10.85 -9.36 2.87
CA HIS A 52 -10.59 -10.27 3.98
C HIS A 52 -9.08 -10.49 4.19
N CYS A 53 -8.33 -9.40 4.29
CA CYS A 53 -6.89 -9.45 4.51
C CYS A 53 -6.57 -9.53 5.99
N ASP A 54 -5.66 -10.42 6.37
CA ASP A 54 -5.23 -10.61 7.75
C ASP A 54 -4.15 -9.59 8.13
N THR A 55 -4.58 -8.43 8.64
CA THR A 55 -3.67 -7.38 9.11
C THR A 55 -2.82 -7.85 10.31
N GLY A 56 -3.25 -8.87 11.05
CA GLY A 56 -2.47 -9.48 12.12
C GLY A 56 -1.25 -10.25 11.61
N ARG A 57 -1.26 -10.63 10.34
CA ARG A 57 -0.14 -11.28 9.64
C ARG A 57 0.67 -10.32 8.77
N GLY A 58 0.49 -9.01 8.92
CA GLY A 58 1.23 -7.99 8.17
C GLY A 58 0.72 -7.75 6.74
N TYR A 59 -0.51 -8.16 6.42
CA TYR A 59 -1.17 -7.78 5.16
C TYR A 59 -1.83 -6.41 5.26
N ASP A 60 -1.87 -5.68 4.15
CA ASP A 60 -2.61 -4.43 4.02
C ASP A 60 -4.12 -4.71 4.09
N ALA A 61 -4.85 -3.86 4.81
CA ALA A 61 -6.31 -3.93 4.88
C ALA A 61 -6.96 -3.68 3.50
N ASN A 62 -6.27 -2.95 2.63
CA ASN A 62 -6.62 -2.74 1.25
C ASN A 62 -6.13 -3.90 0.39
N CYS A 63 -7.07 -4.53 -0.28
CA CYS A 63 -6.80 -5.51 -1.31
C CYS A 63 -6.89 -4.89 -2.71
N ASN A 64 -6.39 -5.63 -3.69
CA ASN A 64 -6.50 -5.24 -5.09
C ASN A 64 -7.98 -5.11 -5.50
N LYS A 65 -8.34 -3.95 -6.04
CA LYS A 65 -9.72 -3.55 -6.34
C LYS A 65 -10.42 -4.44 -7.36
N THR A 66 -9.67 -5.16 -8.20
CA THR A 66 -10.23 -5.98 -9.29
C THR A 66 -10.40 -7.44 -8.90
N ASN A 67 -9.45 -8.03 -8.17
CA ASN A 67 -9.42 -9.47 -7.88
C ASN A 67 -9.46 -9.81 -6.37
N GLY A 68 -9.41 -8.81 -5.49
CA GLY A 68 -9.46 -9.02 -4.04
C GLY A 68 -8.15 -9.53 -3.44
N GLU A 69 -7.06 -9.53 -4.19
CA GLU A 69 -5.78 -10.05 -3.73
C GLU A 69 -5.17 -9.17 -2.64
N CYS A 70 -4.89 -9.78 -1.49
CA CYS A 70 -4.22 -9.15 -0.36
C CYS A 70 -2.71 -9.08 -0.62
N ARG A 71 -2.10 -7.96 -0.26
CA ARG A 71 -0.65 -7.75 -0.40
C ARG A 71 -0.08 -7.42 0.97
N CYS A 72 1.20 -7.72 1.17
CA CYS A 72 1.88 -7.30 2.38
C CYS A 72 1.87 -5.77 2.50
N GLU A 73 1.78 -5.30 3.74
CA GLU A 73 1.93 -3.89 4.08
C GLU A 73 3.23 -3.31 3.53
N ASP A 74 3.26 -1.98 3.39
CA ASP A 74 4.50 -1.30 3.06
C ASP A 74 5.57 -1.64 4.10
N LYS A 75 6.79 -1.93 3.63
CA LYS A 75 7.93 -2.37 4.45
C LYS A 75 7.76 -3.79 5.04
N HIS A 76 6.94 -4.64 4.43
CA HIS A 76 6.90 -6.07 4.74
C HIS A 76 7.32 -6.93 3.54
N PHE A 77 7.68 -8.18 3.81
CA PHE A 77 8.02 -9.20 2.81
C PHE A 77 7.43 -10.56 3.16
N GLN A 78 7.18 -11.39 2.15
CA GLN A 78 6.64 -12.75 2.30
C GLN A 78 7.60 -13.76 1.66
N PRO A 79 8.31 -14.57 2.47
CA PRO A 79 9.14 -15.66 1.97
C PRO A 79 8.32 -16.70 1.18
N PRO A 80 8.94 -17.40 0.22
CA PRO A 80 8.30 -18.53 -0.41
C PRO A 80 8.03 -19.59 0.68
N HIS A 81 6.81 -20.12 0.73
CA HIS A 81 6.30 -21.02 1.77
C HIS A 81 5.89 -20.39 3.11
N SER A 82 5.77 -19.07 3.19
CA SER A 82 5.15 -18.37 4.32
C SER A 82 3.80 -17.77 3.91
N ASP A 83 2.81 -17.82 4.79
CA ASP A 83 1.53 -17.09 4.66
C ASP A 83 1.47 -15.88 5.62
N ILE A 84 2.64 -15.44 6.08
CA ILE A 84 2.83 -14.31 6.98
C ILE A 84 3.80 -13.34 6.33
N CYS A 85 3.42 -12.07 6.33
CA CYS A 85 4.25 -10.95 5.94
C CYS A 85 5.09 -10.52 7.16
N PHE A 86 6.41 -10.50 6.99
CA PHE A 86 7.34 -10.08 8.03
C PHE A 86 7.82 -8.65 7.79
N ASP A 87 8.02 -7.90 8.86
CA ASP A 87 8.63 -6.58 8.79
C ASP A 87 10.04 -6.64 8.18
N CYS A 88 10.30 -5.76 7.21
CA CYS A 88 11.62 -5.57 6.62
C CYS A 88 12.65 -5.15 7.67
N ASP A 89 12.26 -4.26 8.60
CA ASP A 89 13.12 -3.70 9.65
C ASP A 89 14.46 -3.18 9.10
N CYS A 90 14.43 -2.45 7.99
CA CYS A 90 15.64 -1.90 7.39
C CYS A 90 16.22 -0.77 8.26
N TYR A 91 17.51 -0.86 8.57
CA TYR A 91 18.21 0.12 9.37
C TYR A 91 18.40 1.43 8.59
N ALA A 92 17.65 2.47 8.96
CA ALA A 92 17.56 3.74 8.22
C ALA A 92 18.92 4.39 7.91
N THR A 93 19.90 4.23 8.81
CA THR A 93 21.28 4.70 8.62
C THR A 93 22.02 3.92 7.55
N GLY A 94 21.89 2.60 7.58
CA GLY A 94 22.66 1.67 6.76
C GLY A 94 22.00 1.32 5.43
N SER A 95 20.71 1.63 5.26
CA SER A 95 19.95 1.38 4.04
C SER A 95 19.65 2.68 3.26
N PHE A 96 19.31 2.54 1.98
CA PHE A 96 18.79 3.64 1.15
C PHE A 96 17.31 3.94 1.41
N GLY A 97 16.62 3.11 2.19
CA GLY A 97 15.21 3.26 2.51
C GLY A 97 14.66 2.09 3.33
N ASN A 98 13.37 2.13 3.56
CA ASN A 98 12.70 1.26 4.54
C ASN A 98 12.04 0.04 3.89
N ARG A 99 12.09 -0.02 2.55
CA ARG A 99 11.52 -1.10 1.73
C ARG A 99 12.60 -2.14 1.47
N CYS A 100 12.21 -3.40 1.58
CA CYS A 100 13.04 -4.53 1.25
C CYS A 100 12.46 -5.31 0.06
N ASP A 101 13.23 -6.27 -0.43
CA ASP A 101 12.77 -7.22 -1.43
C ASP A 101 11.59 -8.05 -0.90
N LEU A 102 10.52 -8.17 -1.69
CA LEU A 102 9.25 -8.76 -1.27
C LEU A 102 9.32 -10.26 -0.96
N ILE A 103 10.38 -10.96 -1.39
CA ILE A 103 10.54 -12.40 -1.24
C ILE A 103 11.65 -12.71 -0.22
N THR A 104 12.82 -12.11 -0.39
CA THR A 104 14.01 -12.37 0.43
C THR A 104 14.06 -11.52 1.69
N GLY A 105 13.33 -10.40 1.72
CA GLY A 105 13.40 -9.43 2.81
C GLY A 105 14.70 -8.64 2.85
N GLN A 106 15.52 -8.68 1.79
CA GLN A 106 16.81 -7.99 1.72
C GLN A 106 16.60 -6.48 1.51
N CYS A 107 17.11 -5.69 2.45
CA CYS A 107 17.13 -4.23 2.35
C CYS A 107 18.22 -3.76 1.38
N LYS A 108 17.99 -2.61 0.74
CA LYS A 108 19.00 -1.99 -0.14
C LYS A 108 20.05 -1.27 0.71
N CYS A 109 21.16 -1.94 0.97
CA CYS A 109 22.24 -1.41 1.82
C CYS A 109 23.10 -0.36 1.12
N ARG A 110 23.63 0.56 1.91
CA ARG A 110 24.63 1.55 1.50
C ARG A 110 26.01 0.89 1.42
N ALA A 111 26.93 1.54 0.72
CA ALA A 111 28.28 1.01 0.54
C ALA A 111 28.99 0.75 1.88
N GLY A 112 29.59 -0.43 2.03
CA GLY A 112 30.29 -0.85 3.25
C GLY A 112 29.40 -1.49 4.33
N VAL A 113 28.07 -1.41 4.17
CA VAL A 113 27.08 -2.00 5.08
C VAL A 113 26.57 -3.32 4.51
N ILE A 114 26.37 -4.30 5.37
CA ILE A 114 25.96 -5.67 5.06
C ILE A 114 24.83 -6.14 5.99
N GLY A 115 24.31 -7.34 5.74
CA GLY A 115 23.21 -7.94 6.49
C GLY A 115 21.85 -7.71 5.82
N ARG A 116 20.84 -8.50 6.20
CA ARG A 116 19.48 -8.40 5.65
C ARG A 116 18.88 -7.02 5.92
N ARG A 117 19.11 -6.50 7.12
CA ARG A 117 18.60 -5.21 7.61
C ARG A 117 19.55 -4.04 7.38
N CYS A 118 20.74 -4.27 6.83
CA CYS A 118 21.79 -3.25 6.72
C CYS A 118 22.21 -2.64 8.06
N ASP A 119 22.30 -3.48 9.10
CA ASP A 119 22.61 -3.13 10.48
C ASP A 119 24.06 -3.45 10.87
N SER A 120 24.86 -4.01 9.97
CA SER A 120 26.25 -4.39 10.22
C SER A 120 27.19 -3.87 9.14
N CYS A 121 28.46 -3.66 9.48
CA CYS A 121 29.49 -3.27 8.51
C CYS A 121 30.29 -4.49 8.04
N SER A 122 30.84 -4.42 6.82
CA SER A 122 31.73 -5.47 6.31
C SER A 122 33.00 -5.64 7.17
N ASN A 123 33.44 -4.55 7.80
CA ASN A 123 34.48 -4.60 8.83
C ASN A 123 33.84 -4.95 10.19
N PRO A 124 34.23 -6.07 10.84
CA PRO A 124 33.68 -6.47 12.13
C PRO A 124 33.99 -5.51 13.28
N PHE A 125 34.97 -4.60 13.12
CA PHE A 125 35.32 -3.57 14.09
C PHE A 125 34.67 -2.21 13.81
N ALA A 126 33.78 -2.12 12.81
CA ALA A 126 33.10 -0.89 12.43
C ALA A 126 31.60 -0.96 12.75
N GLU A 127 31.06 0.14 13.26
CA GLU A 127 29.64 0.24 13.60
C GLU A 127 28.89 1.17 12.64
N VAL A 128 27.64 0.82 12.37
CA VAL A 128 26.75 1.60 11.51
C VAL A 128 26.27 2.83 12.27
N THR A 129 26.94 3.96 12.07
CA THR A 129 26.71 5.21 12.80
C THR A 129 26.49 6.38 11.85
N LEU A 130 25.44 7.17 12.10
CA LEU A 130 25.34 8.52 11.56
C LEU A 130 26.13 9.42 12.48
N ARG A 131 27.42 9.66 12.20
CA ARG A 131 28.05 10.83 12.82
C ARG A 131 27.31 12.06 12.32
N ASP A 132 26.71 12.82 13.23
CA ASP A 132 25.88 14.00 12.97
C ASP A 132 26.48 14.90 11.88
N ALA A 133 26.05 14.69 10.65
CA ALA A 133 26.23 15.66 9.60
C ALA A 133 25.23 16.79 9.90
N LYS A 134 25.68 17.77 10.70
CA LYS A 134 25.05 19.10 10.73
C LYS A 134 24.69 19.46 9.30
N VAL A 135 23.41 19.80 9.11
CA VAL A 135 22.80 20.25 7.87
C VAL A 135 23.72 21.21 7.12
N ARG A 136 24.44 20.69 6.11
CA ARG A 136 24.94 21.39 4.91
C ARG A 136 25.68 20.36 4.05
N GLU A 137 25.03 20.08 2.91
CA GLU A 137 25.55 19.45 1.68
C GLU A 137 26.15 18.03 1.78
N HIS A 138 25.56 17.14 0.98
CA HIS A 138 25.99 15.79 0.62
C HIS A 138 27.29 15.28 1.29
N PRO A 139 27.22 14.58 2.43
CA PRO A 139 28.39 13.93 2.98
C PRO A 139 28.79 12.76 2.04
N PRO A 140 30.09 12.52 1.82
CA PRO A 140 30.54 11.40 1.02
C PRO A 140 30.07 10.09 1.65
N VAL A 141 29.65 9.16 0.78
CA VAL A 141 29.07 7.83 1.06
C VAL A 141 29.98 6.92 1.94
N SER A 142 31.16 7.40 2.37
CA SER A 142 32.21 6.64 3.06
C SER A 142 32.19 6.67 4.60
N LYS A 143 31.28 7.40 5.25
CA LYS A 143 31.31 7.57 6.73
C LYS A 143 30.25 6.79 7.52
N ILE A 144 29.49 5.89 6.90
CA ILE A 144 28.42 5.15 7.56
C ILE A 144 28.97 4.03 8.47
N CYS A 145 30.10 3.43 8.07
CA CYS A 145 30.82 2.44 8.83
C CYS A 145 32.09 3.08 9.40
N SER A 146 32.04 3.53 10.65
CA SER A 146 33.20 4.08 11.34
C SER A 146 33.77 3.02 12.27
N ALA A 147 35.05 2.68 12.11
CA ALA A 147 35.79 1.91 13.11
C ALA A 147 36.10 2.82 14.30
N TYR A 148 35.90 2.31 15.51
CA TYR A 148 36.50 2.90 16.69
C TYR A 148 38.00 2.53 16.65
N LEU A 149 38.84 3.51 16.32
CA LEU A 149 40.29 3.47 16.59
C LEU A 149 40.55 4.14 17.93
#